data_AF-A0A9P8PP50-F1
#
_entry.id   AF-A0A9P8PP50-F1
#
_cell.length_a   1.000
_cell.length_b   1.000
_cell.length_c   1.000
_cell.angle_alpha   90.00
_cell.angle_beta   90.00
_cell.angle_gamma   90.00
#
_symmetry.space_group_name_H-M   'P 1'
#
loop_
_entity.id
_entity.type
_entity.pdbx_description
1 polymer ?
#
loop_
_entity_poly.entity_id
_entity_poly.type
_entity_poly.pdbx_seq_one_letter_code
_entity_poly.pdbx_strand_id
1 'polypeptide(L)'
;GYGFPINKITWLDDNSSVSNKIMTSDRKIAKIWDRNDGDLFASMEPSVDINDVEYIPDSGMFFMANESIPMHTYYIPALGPAPKWCSFLDNITEELEEKPSDT
;
A
#
# COMPACT_ATOMS: atom_id res chain seq x y z
N GLY A 1 -13.62 -7.71 -10.14
CA GLY A 1 -12.72 -6.67 -10.68
C GLY A 1 -13.53 -5.74 -11.57
N TYR A 2 -13.01 -4.55 -11.85
CA TYR A 2 -13.71 -3.51 -12.63
C TYR A 2 -13.51 -3.63 -14.16
N GLY A 3 -12.76 -4.63 -14.62
CA GLY A 3 -12.56 -4.91 -16.06
C GLY A 3 -11.59 -3.95 -16.76
N PHE A 4 -10.85 -3.14 -16.00
CA PHE A 4 -9.77 -2.31 -16.53
C PHE A 4 -8.48 -3.12 -16.71
N PRO A 5 -7.57 -2.70 -17.61
CA PRO A 5 -6.27 -3.34 -17.72
C PRO A 5 -5.48 -3.19 -16.41
N ILE A 6 -4.75 -4.24 -16.06
CA ILE A 6 -3.78 -4.21 -14.97
C ILE A 6 -2.58 -3.39 -15.47
N ASN A 7 -2.30 -2.29 -14.79
CA ASN A 7 -1.20 -1.38 -15.15
C ASN A 7 0.13 -1.90 -14.63
N LYS A 8 0.14 -2.49 -13.42
CA LYS A 8 1.38 -2.94 -12.77
C LYS A 8 1.17 -4.14 -11.86
N ILE A 9 2.15 -5.03 -11.85
CA ILE A 9 2.22 -6.18 -10.97
C ILE A 9 3.63 -6.21 -10.38
N THR A 10 3.72 -6.20 -9.06
CA THR A 10 5.01 -6.14 -8.36
C THR A 10 5.02 -7.12 -7.19
N TRP A 11 6.15 -7.80 -7.00
CA TRP A 11 6.38 -8.70 -5.87
C TRP A 11 6.83 -7.89 -4.65
N LEU A 12 6.27 -8.20 -3.49
CA LEU A 12 6.65 -7.58 -2.21
C LEU A 12 7.62 -8.47 -1.43
N ASP A 13 8.50 -9.18 -2.14
CA ASP A 13 9.39 -10.20 -1.57
C ASP A 13 10.62 -9.61 -0.86
N ASP A 14 10.89 -8.30 -1.02
CA ASP A 14 12.04 -7.64 -0.39
C ASP A 14 11.90 -7.49 1.12
N ASN A 15 10.66 -7.48 1.65
CA ASN A 15 10.44 -7.29 3.08
C ASN A 15 10.54 -8.63 3.83
N SER A 16 11.62 -8.79 4.62
CA SER A 16 11.91 -10.03 5.37
C SER A 16 10.79 -10.45 6.34
N SER A 17 9.94 -9.51 6.76
CA SER A 17 8.82 -9.73 7.69
C SER A 17 7.55 -10.24 7.00
N VAL A 18 7.38 -9.95 5.71
CA VAL A 18 6.15 -10.23 4.97
C VAL A 18 6.49 -10.76 3.57
N SER A 19 7.19 -11.88 3.56
CA SER A 19 7.51 -12.59 2.32
C SER A 19 6.27 -13.20 1.67
N ASN A 20 6.24 -13.30 0.34
CA ASN A 20 5.20 -13.93 -0.46
C ASN A 20 3.89 -13.12 -0.61
N LYS A 21 3.97 -11.79 -0.73
CA LYS A 21 2.83 -10.97 -1.16
C LYS A 21 3.04 -10.41 -2.54
N ILE A 22 1.95 -10.28 -3.28
CA ILE A 22 1.94 -9.70 -4.63
C ILE A 22 1.01 -8.50 -4.66
N MET A 23 1.49 -7.40 -5.20
CA MET A 23 0.70 -6.22 -5.46
C MET A 23 0.26 -6.21 -6.92
N THR A 24 -1.03 -6.00 -7.15
CA THR A 24 -1.62 -5.81 -8.48
C THR A 24 -2.33 -4.46 -8.51
N SER A 25 -2.02 -3.62 -9.48
CA SER A 25 -2.67 -2.32 -9.66
C SER A 25 -3.41 -2.23 -10.98
N ASP A 26 -4.68 -1.86 -10.90
CA ASP A 26 -5.50 -1.41 -12.02
C ASP A 26 -5.48 0.13 -12.07
N ARG A 27 -6.17 0.70 -13.06
CA ARG A 27 -6.38 2.16 -13.16
C ARG A 27 -7.11 2.77 -11.96
N LYS A 28 -7.90 2.00 -11.21
CA LYS A 28 -8.71 2.53 -10.09
C LYS A 28 -8.35 2.00 -8.72
N ILE A 29 -7.75 0.81 -8.64
CA ILE A 29 -7.56 0.11 -7.39
C ILE A 29 -6.22 -0.60 -7.42
N ALA A 30 -5.48 -0.49 -6.32
CA ALA A 30 -4.34 -1.33 -6.05
C ALA A 30 -4.70 -2.36 -4.97
N LYS A 31 -4.43 -3.62 -5.24
CA LYS A 31 -4.72 -4.74 -4.34
C LYS A 31 -3.46 -5.49 -4.00
N ILE A 32 -3.40 -5.98 -2.77
CA ILE A 32 -2.33 -6.82 -2.27
C ILE A 32 -2.93 -8.17 -1.94
N TRP A 33 -2.32 -9.21 -2.50
CA TRP A 33 -2.75 -10.59 -2.35
C TRP A 33 -1.67 -11.40 -1.68
N ASP A 34 -2.09 -12.39 -0.91
CA ASP A 34 -1.20 -13.44 -0.46
C ASP A 34 -0.93 -14.42 -1.61
N ARG A 35 0.34 -14.75 -1.85
CA ARG A 35 0.73 -15.68 -2.90
C ARG A 35 0.32 -17.12 -2.57
N ASN A 36 0.28 -17.49 -1.29
CA ASN A 36 0.05 -18.87 -0.87
C ASN A 36 -1.43 -19.24 -0.94
N ASP A 37 -2.28 -18.38 -0.36
CA ASP A 37 -3.70 -18.65 -0.21
C ASP A 37 -4.55 -17.94 -1.28
N GLY A 38 -4.00 -16.93 -1.96
CA GLY A 38 -4.75 -16.08 -2.89
C GLY A 38 -5.73 -15.13 -2.20
N ASP A 39 -5.68 -15.05 -0.87
CA ASP A 39 -6.52 -14.18 -0.07
C ASP A 39 -6.12 -12.72 -0.23
N LEU A 40 -7.14 -11.85 -0.23
CA LEU A 40 -6.95 -10.41 -0.32
C LEU A 40 -6.46 -9.88 1.03
N PHE A 41 -5.25 -9.33 1.05
CA PHE A 41 -4.68 -8.72 2.25
C PHE A 41 -5.16 -7.28 2.45
N ALA A 42 -5.04 -6.45 1.40
CA ALA A 42 -5.45 -5.06 1.45
C ALA A 42 -5.92 -4.58 0.07
N SER A 43 -6.85 -3.62 0.08
CA SER A 43 -7.35 -2.92 -1.11
C SER A 43 -7.21 -1.42 -0.90
N MET A 44 -6.50 -0.77 -1.80
CA MET A 44 -6.28 0.67 -1.81
C MET A 44 -7.08 1.27 -2.97
N GLU A 45 -8.09 2.07 -2.62
CA GLU A 45 -9.04 2.67 -3.56
C GLU A 45 -8.91 4.20 -3.53
N PRO A 46 -8.03 4.79 -4.34
CA PRO A 46 -8.03 6.23 -4.52
C PRO A 46 -9.27 6.71 -5.27
N SER A 47 -9.68 7.95 -5.00
CA SER A 47 -10.81 8.61 -5.69
C SER A 47 -10.49 8.99 -7.14
N VAL A 48 -9.21 8.99 -7.49
CA VAL A 48 -8.67 9.40 -8.79
C VAL A 48 -7.95 8.25 -9.47
N ASP A 49 -7.85 8.31 -10.79
CA ASP A 49 -7.21 7.27 -11.58
C ASP A 49 -5.69 7.20 -11.30
N ILE A 50 -5.21 5.98 -11.09
CA ILE A 50 -3.81 5.62 -10.89
C ILE A 50 -3.17 5.33 -12.25
N ASN A 51 -2.03 5.96 -12.50
CA ASN A 51 -1.16 5.69 -13.63
C ASN A 51 -0.09 4.66 -13.28
N ASP A 52 0.56 4.81 -12.12
CA ASP A 52 1.64 3.93 -11.68
C ASP A 52 1.67 3.82 -10.15
N VAL A 53 2.18 2.70 -9.63
CA VAL A 53 2.37 2.46 -8.20
C VAL A 53 3.77 1.92 -7.95
N GLU A 54 4.50 2.48 -7.00
CA GLU A 54 5.80 2.00 -6.57
C GLU A 54 5.79 1.74 -5.07
N TYR A 55 6.34 0.60 -4.65
CA TYR A 55 6.53 0.30 -3.23
C TYR A 55 7.98 0.61 -2.85
N ILE A 56 8.19 0.97 -1.58
CA ILE A 56 9.54 1.18 -1.07
C ILE A 56 10.00 -0.13 -0.39
N PRO A 57 11.14 -0.70 -0.80
CA PRO A 57 11.71 -1.89 -0.17
C PRO A 57 11.87 -1.73 1.35
N ASP A 58 11.73 -2.84 2.07
CA ASP A 58 11.82 -2.90 3.56
C ASP A 58 10.84 -2.00 4.32
N SER A 59 9.79 -1.48 3.67
CA SER A 59 8.80 -0.62 4.33
C SER A 59 7.37 -0.94 3.89
N GLY A 60 6.40 -0.44 4.67
CA GLY A 60 4.97 -0.51 4.35
C GLY A 60 4.47 0.64 3.46
N MET A 61 5.37 1.43 2.84
CA MET A 61 5.00 2.62 2.07
C MET A 61 4.84 2.35 0.57
N PHE A 62 3.78 2.93 0.00
CA PHE A 62 3.42 2.88 -1.41
C PHE A 62 3.21 4.29 -1.95
N PHE A 63 3.84 4.59 -3.08
CA PHE A 63 3.60 5.80 -3.84
C PHE A 63 2.71 5.51 -5.04
N MET A 64 1.65 6.30 -5.20
CA MET A 64 0.74 6.21 -6.32
C MET A 64 0.83 7.50 -7.14
N ALA A 65 1.25 7.36 -8.40
CA ALA A 65 1.12 8.39 -9.39
C ALA A 65 -0.31 8.39 -9.91
N ASN A 66 -1.02 9.50 -9.73
CA ASN A 66 -2.41 9.65 -10.14
C ASN A 66 -2.65 10.93 -10.94
N GLU A 67 -3.84 11.07 -11.50
CA GLU A 67 -4.26 12.23 -12.30
C GLU A 67 -4.64 13.48 -11.47
N SER A 68 -4.24 13.54 -10.19
CA SER A 68 -4.52 14.68 -9.33
C SER A 68 -3.27 15.54 -9.08
N ILE A 69 -3.48 16.77 -8.61
CA ILE A 69 -2.37 17.68 -8.29
C ILE A 69 -1.49 17.10 -7.16
N PRO A 70 -2.03 16.56 -6.05
CA PRO A 70 -1.23 15.86 -5.06
C PRO A 70 -1.09 14.36 -5.39
N MET A 71 0.15 13.89 -5.53
CA MET A 71 0.42 12.44 -5.55
C MET A 71 -0.06 11.81 -4.24
N HIS A 72 -0.63 10.61 -4.34
CA HIS A 72 -1.12 9.90 -3.17
C HIS A 72 -0.06 8.93 -2.66
N THR A 73 0.09 8.89 -1.34
CA THR A 73 1.00 7.97 -0.66
C THR A 73 0.19 7.19 0.36
N TYR A 74 0.31 5.87 0.33
CA TYR A 74 -0.33 4.97 1.28
C TYR A 74 0.74 4.36 2.17
N TYR A 75 0.44 4.27 3.47
CA TYR A 75 1.29 3.60 4.43
C TYR A 75 0.48 2.52 5.14
N ILE A 76 0.99 1.28 5.12
CA ILE A 76 0.36 0.11 5.72
C ILE A 76 1.32 -0.44 6.78
N PRO A 77 1.11 -0.12 8.08
CA PRO A 77 2.02 -0.55 9.15
C PRO A 77 2.07 -2.08 9.30
N ALA A 78 0.99 -2.78 8.94
CA ALA A 78 0.93 -4.24 8.94
C ALA A 78 1.86 -4.92 7.90
N LEU A 79 2.32 -4.18 6.87
CA LEU A 79 3.27 -4.70 5.87
C LEU A 79 4.73 -4.48 6.27
N GLY A 80 5.00 -3.49 7.11
CA GLY A 80 6.34 -3.16 7.57
C GLY A 80 6.42 -1.73 8.10
N PRO A 81 7.54 -1.39 8.76
CA PRO A 81 7.75 -0.07 9.36
C PRO A 81 7.85 1.03 8.31
N ALA A 82 7.77 2.29 8.73
CA ALA A 82 8.09 3.42 7.89
C ALA A 82 9.60 3.45 7.58
N PRO A 83 10.00 3.95 6.39
CA PRO A 83 11.40 4.08 6.05
C PRO A 83 12.08 5.12 6.94
N LYS A 84 13.41 5.02 7.11
CA LYS A 84 14.18 5.83 8.09
C LYS A 84 13.99 7.35 7.97
N TRP A 85 13.70 7.87 6.77
CA TRP A 85 13.46 9.30 6.53
C TRP A 85 12.03 9.73 6.89
N CYS A 86 11.13 8.78 7.13
CA CYS A 86 9.74 8.95 7.56
C CYS A 86 9.45 8.21 8.86
N SER A 87 10.45 7.99 9.73
CA SER A 87 10.26 7.28 11.01
C SER A 87 9.22 7.91 11.93
N PHE A 88 8.91 9.20 11.74
CA PHE A 88 7.86 9.89 12.48
C PHE A 88 6.45 9.42 12.09
N LEU A 89 6.25 8.88 10.88
CA LEU A 89 4.95 8.35 10.46
C LEU A 89 4.52 7.18 11.34
N ASP A 90 5.44 6.31 11.74
CA ASP A 90 5.16 5.21 12.67
C ASP A 90 4.55 5.74 13.96
N ASN A 91 5.17 6.77 14.55
CA ASN A 91 4.67 7.40 15.77
C ASN A 91 3.29 8.03 15.56
N ILE A 92 3.06 8.74 14.45
CA ILE A 92 1.74 9.33 14.15
C ILE A 92 0.69 8.23 14.01
N THR A 93 1.00 7.15 13.29
CA THR A 93 0.06 6.05 13.09
C THR A 93 -0.22 5.30 14.38
N GLU A 94 0.80 5.08 15.22
CA GLU A 94 0.65 4.46 16.54
C GLU A 94 -0.24 5.34 17.44
N GLU A 95 -0.01 6.66 17.48
CA GLU A 95 -0.88 7.59 18.20
C GLU A 95 -2.33 7.61 17.68
N LEU A 96 -2.54 7.35 16.39
CA LEU A 96 -3.85 7.30 15.77
C LEU A 96 -4.57 5.96 16.04
N GLU A 97 -3.80 4.87 16.13
CA GLU A 97 -4.25 3.55 16.59
C GLU A 97 -4.54 3.51 18.10
N GLU A 98 -3.93 4.38 18.91
CA GLU A 98 -4.25 4.54 20.33
C GLU A 98 -5.52 5.38 20.58
N LYS A 99 -5.93 6.24 19.63
CA LYS A 99 -7.11 7.14 19.75
C LYS A 99 -8.45 6.65 19.16
N PRO A 100 -8.69 5.40 18.69
CA PRO A 100 -9.95 5.03 18.05
C PRO A 100 -11.09 4.70 19.03
N SER A 101 -11.02 5.17 20.27
CA SER A 101 -12.11 4.99 21.26
C SER A 101 -12.38 6.26 22.06
N ASP A 102 -12.97 7.27 21.41
CA ASP A 102 -13.80 8.26 22.09
C ASP A 102 -14.87 8.79 21.11
N THR A 103 -15.93 8.00 20.90
CA THR A 103 -17.37 8.35 20.99
C THR A 103 -18.23 7.36 20.19
#